data_AF-B3PM24-F1
#
_entry.id   AF-B3PM24-F1
#
_cell.length_a   1.000
_cell.length_b   1.000
_cell.length_c   1.000
_cell.angle_alpha   90.00
_cell.angle_beta   90.00
_cell.angle_gamma   90.00
#
_symmetry.space_group_name_H-M   'P 1'
#
loop_
_entity.id
_entity.type
_entity.pdbx_description
1 polymer ?
#
loop_
_entity_poly.entity_id
_entity_poly.type
_entity_poly.pdbx_seq_one_letter_code
_entity_poly.pdbx_strand_id
1 'polypeptide(L)'
;MFKLKGDCDSTTSDILFENSINEFYIEAKMPNAQSGQFVLFPDVDKKVFKYSSKNKSSLNEYTRSIINFMDNSFDNFYNSKPSGNNIEMTKSVFYNWIINHYKNKGVRFFITKGYDDDFIIFPIEKFPKYFDVSAKYRVKKSGSSNLNNSNKPDLENALKSEGINYHFDGLDIVTATELDGKKINSKSYNYLFRKDKNKYKVKKLSNTKNANVIFSIRLLVYDAEEQKYDILEFEKIIKGNKS
;
A
#
# COMPACT_ATOMS: atom_id res chain seq x y z
N MET A 1 -9.91 -23.19 -0.42
CA MET A 1 -8.63 -23.12 -1.16
C MET A 1 -8.11 -21.69 -1.08
N PHE A 2 -6.81 -21.48 -0.85
CA PHE A 2 -6.19 -20.15 -0.77
C PHE A 2 -5.50 -19.79 -2.08
N LYS A 3 -5.72 -18.58 -2.59
CA LYS A 3 -5.14 -18.09 -3.85
C LYS A 3 -4.48 -16.74 -3.60
N LEU A 4 -3.21 -16.59 -3.98
CA LEU A 4 -2.54 -15.28 -3.95
C LEU A 4 -3.19 -14.36 -5.00
N LYS A 5 -3.54 -13.15 -4.56
CA LYS A 5 -4.15 -12.04 -5.30
C LYS A 5 -3.40 -10.74 -4.93
N GLY A 6 -3.91 -9.59 -5.35
CA GLY A 6 -3.34 -8.30 -4.96
C GLY A 6 -2.13 -7.90 -5.81
N ASP A 7 -1.00 -8.61 -5.72
CA ASP A 7 0.30 -8.22 -6.34
C ASP A 7 0.50 -6.69 -6.45
N CYS A 8 0.41 -6.12 -7.67
CA CYS A 8 0.55 -4.68 -7.90
C CYS A 8 -0.80 -3.90 -7.91
N ASP A 9 -1.93 -4.59 -7.79
CA ASP A 9 -3.28 -4.03 -7.73
C ASP A 9 -3.73 -3.74 -6.29
N SER A 10 -3.62 -2.47 -5.92
CA SER A 10 -4.06 -1.95 -4.62
C SER A 10 -5.56 -2.07 -4.31
N THR A 11 -6.40 -2.43 -5.30
CA THR A 11 -7.86 -2.55 -5.11
C THR A 11 -8.29 -3.89 -4.54
N THR A 12 -7.42 -4.91 -4.64
CA THR A 12 -7.66 -6.26 -4.14
C THR A 12 -6.72 -6.57 -2.98
N SER A 13 -7.15 -7.39 -2.02
CA SER A 13 -6.31 -7.86 -0.92
C SER A 13 -5.46 -9.07 -1.31
N ASP A 14 -4.50 -9.43 -0.46
CA ASP A 14 -3.39 -10.31 -0.84
C ASP A 14 -3.81 -11.78 -1.05
N ILE A 15 -4.72 -12.32 -0.25
CA ILE A 15 -5.07 -13.75 -0.32
C ILE A 15 -6.59 -13.89 -0.38
N LEU A 16 -7.09 -14.57 -1.42
CA LEU A 16 -8.48 -14.98 -1.50
C LEU A 16 -8.63 -16.39 -0.93
N PHE A 17 -9.50 -16.54 0.08
CA PHE A 17 -10.02 -17.83 0.48
C PHE A 17 -11.38 -18.06 -0.17
N GLU A 18 -11.52 -19.22 -0.81
CA GLU A 18 -12.76 -19.63 -1.47
C GLU A 18 -12.99 -21.14 -1.24
N ASN A 19 -14.17 -21.49 -0.74
CA ASN A 19 -14.70 -22.85 -0.74
C ASN A 19 -16.18 -22.83 -1.16
N SER A 20 -16.87 -23.97 -1.10
CA SER A 20 -18.28 -24.06 -1.51
C SER A 20 -19.27 -23.26 -0.63
N ILE A 21 -18.82 -22.70 0.50
CA ILE A 21 -19.66 -22.06 1.52
C ILE A 21 -19.26 -20.60 1.75
N ASN A 22 -17.96 -20.31 1.70
CA ASN A 22 -17.36 -19.07 2.14
C ASN A 22 -16.39 -18.53 1.08
N GLU A 23 -16.50 -17.24 0.82
CA GLU A 23 -15.56 -16.45 0.04
C GLU A 23 -15.17 -15.21 0.86
N PHE A 24 -13.88 -15.00 1.08
CA PHE A 24 -13.38 -13.80 1.75
C PHE A 24 -11.89 -13.57 1.49
N TYR A 25 -11.43 -12.34 1.72
CA TYR A 25 -10.03 -12.00 1.66
C TYR A 25 -9.33 -12.08 3.02
N ILE A 26 -8.04 -12.36 2.95
CA ILE A 26 -7.08 -12.27 4.05
C ILE A 26 -6.00 -11.27 3.61
N GLU A 27 -5.74 -10.27 4.44
CA GLU A 27 -4.68 -9.29 4.18
C GLU A 27 -3.39 -9.72 4.89
N ALA A 28 -2.28 -9.75 4.18
CA ALA A 28 -0.97 -10.08 4.73
C ALA A 28 -0.21 -8.81 5.11
N LYS A 29 0.30 -8.74 6.34
CA LYS A 29 1.15 -7.62 6.79
C LYS A 29 2.42 -8.11 7.44
N MET A 30 3.52 -7.45 7.15
CA MET A 30 4.74 -7.60 7.95
C MET A 30 4.55 -6.93 9.32
N PRO A 31 5.32 -7.34 10.35
CA PRO A 31 5.21 -6.79 11.71
C PRO A 31 5.33 -5.27 11.76
N ASN A 32 6.13 -4.70 10.85
CA ASN A 32 6.23 -3.27 10.62
C ASN A 32 5.81 -2.98 9.18
N ALA A 33 4.69 -2.30 8.98
CA ALA A 33 4.14 -2.10 7.64
C ALA A 33 3.34 -0.81 7.50
N GLN A 34 2.97 -0.48 6.26
CA GLN A 34 1.94 0.51 5.96
C GLN A 34 0.58 -0.19 5.81
N SER A 35 -0.50 0.44 6.29
CA SER A 35 -1.84 -0.15 6.30
C SER A 35 -2.89 0.81 5.76
N GLY A 36 -2.75 1.13 4.46
CA GLY A 36 -3.67 2.02 3.75
C GLY A 36 -3.23 3.49 3.74
N GLN A 37 -3.85 4.24 2.82
CA GLN A 37 -3.63 5.67 2.64
C GLN A 37 -4.80 6.32 1.88
N PHE A 38 -4.94 7.64 2.00
CA PHE A 38 -5.80 8.44 1.15
C PHE A 38 -5.20 9.83 0.88
N VAL A 39 -5.46 10.36 -0.31
CA VAL A 39 -4.92 11.65 -0.78
C VAL A 39 -5.85 12.77 -0.36
N LEU A 40 -5.25 13.84 0.19
CA LEU A 40 -5.92 15.11 0.47
C LEU A 40 -5.18 16.24 -0.25
N PHE A 41 -5.92 17.23 -0.75
CA PHE A 41 -5.38 18.44 -1.34
C PHE A 41 -5.70 19.66 -0.45
N PRO A 42 -4.71 20.49 -0.09
CA PRO A 42 -4.99 21.72 0.64
C PRO A 42 -5.73 22.72 -0.25
N ASP A 43 -6.78 23.33 0.29
CA ASP A 43 -7.41 24.55 -0.20
C ASP A 43 -6.93 25.69 0.69
N VAL A 44 -5.96 26.46 0.21
CA VAL A 44 -5.27 27.50 0.97
C VAL A 44 -6.21 28.66 1.28
N ASP A 45 -7.09 29.02 0.34
CA ASP A 45 -8.02 30.14 0.51
C ASP A 45 -9.04 29.86 1.61
N LYS A 46 -9.48 28.60 1.71
CA LYS A 46 -10.45 28.16 2.72
C LYS A 46 -9.81 27.58 3.98
N LYS A 47 -8.49 27.39 3.99
CA LYS A 47 -7.73 26.68 5.04
C LYS A 47 -8.32 25.32 5.41
N VAL A 48 -8.69 24.52 4.40
CA VAL A 48 -9.24 23.16 4.59
C VAL A 48 -8.60 22.15 3.65
N PHE A 49 -8.68 20.87 3.98
CA PHE A 49 -8.24 19.77 3.15
C PHE A 49 -9.40 19.12 2.40
N LYS A 50 -9.26 19.02 1.07
CA LYS A 50 -10.22 18.35 0.19
C LYS A 50 -9.85 16.91 -0.05
N TYR A 51 -10.81 16.01 0.14
CA TYR A 51 -10.65 14.61 -0.23
C TYR A 51 -10.52 14.44 -1.75
N SER A 52 -9.49 13.74 -2.20
CA SER A 52 -9.27 13.51 -3.63
C SER A 52 -10.38 12.65 -4.23
N SER A 53 -11.00 13.12 -5.31
CA SER A 53 -11.95 12.34 -6.10
C SER A 53 -11.32 11.11 -6.77
N LYS A 54 -9.99 11.04 -6.82
CA LYS A 54 -9.22 9.90 -7.38
C LYS A 54 -8.87 8.86 -6.32
N ASN A 55 -9.24 9.06 -5.06
CA ASN A 55 -9.09 8.03 -4.04
C ASN A 55 -9.91 6.79 -4.40
N LYS A 56 -9.36 5.61 -4.09
CA LYS A 56 -10.00 4.31 -4.35
C LYS A 56 -10.95 3.86 -3.24
N SER A 57 -10.97 4.59 -2.13
CA SER A 57 -11.89 4.36 -1.02
C SER A 57 -12.85 5.54 -0.89
N SER A 58 -14.08 5.23 -0.53
CA SER A 58 -15.12 6.22 -0.25
C SER A 58 -14.80 7.01 1.02
N LEU A 59 -15.27 8.26 1.06
CA LEU A 59 -15.19 9.10 2.25
C LEU A 59 -16.09 8.52 3.36
N ASN A 60 -15.49 8.05 4.46
CA ASN A 60 -16.21 7.58 5.64
C ASN A 60 -16.11 8.60 6.81
N GLU A 61 -16.77 8.30 7.92
CA GLU A 61 -16.76 9.15 9.11
C GLU A 61 -15.37 9.34 9.70
N TYR A 62 -14.53 8.31 9.72
CA TYR A 62 -13.17 8.38 10.27
C TYR A 62 -12.26 9.25 9.41
N THR A 63 -12.41 9.19 8.08
CA THR A 63 -11.74 10.11 7.16
C THR A 63 -12.16 11.55 7.42
N ARG A 64 -13.46 11.81 7.66
CA ARG A 64 -13.95 13.15 8.03
C ARG A 64 -13.37 13.61 9.36
N SER A 65 -13.28 12.76 10.37
CA SER A 65 -12.64 13.09 11.65
C SER A 65 -11.17 13.49 11.47
N ILE A 66 -10.42 12.76 10.63
CA ILE A 66 -9.02 13.07 10.34
C ILE A 66 -8.90 14.41 9.59
N ILE A 67 -9.75 14.64 8.59
CA ILE A 67 -9.77 15.92 7.84
C ILE A 67 -10.07 17.07 8.80
N ASN A 68 -11.11 16.97 9.62
CA ASN A 68 -11.48 18.02 10.58
C ASN A 68 -10.34 18.32 11.57
N PHE A 69 -9.64 17.29 12.05
CA PHE A 69 -8.46 17.47 12.88
C PHE A 69 -7.36 18.25 12.14
N MET A 70 -7.10 17.89 10.89
CA MET A 70 -6.09 18.56 10.07
C MET A 70 -6.48 20.00 9.72
N ASP A 71 -7.76 20.27 9.46
CA ASP A 71 -8.30 21.61 9.17
C ASP A 71 -8.12 22.54 10.38
N ASN A 72 -8.40 22.05 11.59
CA ASN A 72 -8.19 22.80 12.84
C ASN A 72 -6.71 23.14 13.11
N SER A 73 -5.78 22.50 12.39
CA SER A 73 -4.34 22.75 12.47
C SER A 73 -3.74 22.89 11.08
N PHE A 74 -4.48 23.53 10.15
CA PHE A 74 -4.15 23.57 8.72
C PHE A 74 -2.70 24.00 8.46
N ASP A 75 -2.24 25.03 9.16
CA ASP A 75 -0.91 25.62 9.00
C ASP A 75 0.22 24.60 9.32
N ASN A 76 -0.05 23.62 10.19
CA ASN A 76 0.89 22.53 10.50
C ASN A 76 1.00 21.49 9.38
N PHE A 77 0.00 21.38 8.50
CA PHE A 77 -0.10 20.29 7.52
C PHE A 77 0.07 20.74 6.07
N TYR A 78 -0.34 21.94 5.69
CA TYR A 78 -0.38 22.33 4.27
C TYR A 78 1.01 22.40 3.61
N ASN A 79 2.04 22.75 4.39
CA ASN A 79 3.45 22.74 3.96
C ASN A 79 4.15 21.38 4.20
N SER A 80 3.42 20.27 4.04
CA SER A 80 3.96 18.93 4.34
C SER A 80 5.18 18.58 3.48
N LYS A 81 6.21 18.06 4.14
CA LYS A 81 7.47 17.58 3.52
C LYS A 81 7.40 16.07 3.26
N PRO A 82 8.38 15.48 2.55
CA PRO A 82 8.46 14.02 2.41
C PRO A 82 8.54 13.24 3.73
N SER A 83 9.09 13.85 4.79
CA SER A 83 9.10 13.30 6.15
C SER A 83 7.69 13.22 6.77
N GLY A 84 6.81 14.13 6.37
CA GLY A 84 5.46 14.30 6.89
C GLY A 84 5.37 14.91 8.27
N ASN A 85 4.14 15.21 8.67
CA ASN A 85 3.75 15.62 10.02
C ASN A 85 2.85 14.55 10.64
N ASN A 86 3.05 14.27 11.92
CA ASN A 86 2.21 13.33 12.68
C ASN A 86 0.78 13.87 12.80
N ILE A 87 -0.18 12.95 12.77
CA ILE A 87 -1.57 13.25 13.11
C ILE A 87 -1.79 12.70 14.51
N GLU A 88 -1.76 13.59 15.50
CA GLU A 88 -1.80 13.23 16.93
C GLU A 88 -3.23 13.32 17.45
N MET A 89 -4.06 12.35 17.05
CA MET A 89 -5.44 12.20 17.52
C MET A 89 -5.69 10.81 18.08
N THR A 90 -6.87 10.58 18.63
CA THR A 90 -7.24 9.29 19.24
C THR A 90 -7.09 8.13 18.26
N LYS A 91 -6.26 7.14 18.62
CA LYS A 91 -5.94 5.99 17.75
C LYS A 91 -7.16 5.15 17.34
N SER A 92 -8.25 5.18 18.11
CA SER A 92 -9.52 4.52 17.75
C SER A 92 -10.04 4.97 16.39
N VAL A 93 -9.84 6.23 16.00
CA VAL A 93 -10.19 6.74 14.68
C VAL A 93 -9.38 6.02 13.60
N PHE A 94 -8.08 5.81 13.83
CA PHE A 94 -7.22 5.11 12.87
C PHE A 94 -7.53 3.62 12.77
N TYR A 95 -7.75 2.96 13.90
CA TYR A 95 -8.18 1.56 13.93
C TYR A 95 -9.46 1.36 13.15
N ASN A 96 -10.49 2.17 13.43
CA ASN A 96 -11.76 2.05 12.76
C ASN A 96 -11.68 2.41 11.27
N TRP A 97 -10.82 3.37 10.90
CA TRP A 97 -10.54 3.65 9.49
C TRP A 97 -9.96 2.43 8.78
N ILE A 98 -8.94 1.78 9.36
CA ILE A 98 -8.29 0.59 8.78
C ILE A 98 -9.30 -0.56 8.67
N ILE A 99 -10.04 -0.84 9.75
CA ILE A 99 -11.07 -1.88 9.78
C ILE A 99 -12.11 -1.63 8.68
N ASN A 100 -12.65 -0.41 8.60
CA ASN A 100 -13.63 -0.06 7.56
C ASN A 100 -13.04 -0.19 6.15
N HIS A 101 -11.80 0.30 5.94
CA HIS A 101 -11.12 0.23 4.65
C HIS A 101 -11.01 -1.21 4.14
N TYR A 102 -10.61 -2.13 5.02
CA TYR A 102 -10.38 -3.53 4.66
C TYR A 102 -11.67 -4.36 4.62
N LYS A 103 -12.65 -4.07 5.47
CA LYS A 103 -14.01 -4.65 5.34
C LYS A 103 -14.63 -4.33 3.98
N ASN A 104 -14.46 -3.11 3.49
CA ASN A 104 -14.95 -2.72 2.16
C ASN A 104 -14.25 -3.46 1.00
N LYS A 105 -13.12 -4.12 1.26
CA LYS A 105 -12.42 -5.03 0.32
C LYS A 105 -12.76 -6.51 0.53
N GLY A 106 -13.74 -6.82 1.40
CA GLY A 106 -14.11 -8.20 1.73
C GLY A 106 -13.08 -8.92 2.60
N VAL A 107 -12.18 -8.19 3.27
CA VAL A 107 -11.22 -8.80 4.21
C VAL A 107 -11.93 -9.17 5.51
N ARG A 108 -11.72 -10.41 5.94
CA ARG A 108 -12.20 -10.91 7.24
C ARG A 108 -11.09 -11.17 8.23
N PHE A 109 -9.90 -11.54 7.75
CA PHE A 109 -8.75 -11.88 8.59
C PHE A 109 -7.51 -11.14 8.15
N PHE A 110 -6.62 -10.92 9.10
CA PHE A 110 -5.24 -10.54 8.82
C PHE A 110 -4.32 -11.72 9.12
N ILE A 111 -3.22 -11.79 8.39
CA ILE A 111 -2.09 -12.68 8.70
C ILE A 111 -0.81 -11.86 8.82
N THR A 112 -0.01 -12.16 9.84
CA THR A 112 1.31 -11.57 10.03
C THR A 112 2.30 -12.60 10.58
N LYS A 113 3.56 -12.20 10.66
CA LYS A 113 4.63 -13.01 11.25
C LYS A 113 4.82 -12.58 12.71
N GLY A 114 4.83 -13.51 13.64
CA GLY A 114 5.11 -13.28 15.05
C GLY A 114 6.60 -13.05 15.31
N TYR A 115 6.92 -12.75 16.57
CA TYR A 115 8.31 -12.57 17.01
C TYR A 115 9.11 -13.88 17.01
N ASP A 116 8.42 -15.00 17.22
CA ASP A 116 8.99 -16.36 17.24
C ASP A 116 8.95 -17.03 15.86
N ASP A 117 8.81 -16.23 14.80
CA ASP A 117 8.66 -16.65 13.41
C ASP A 117 7.38 -17.44 13.04
N ASP A 118 6.50 -17.71 14.01
CA ASP A 118 5.18 -18.30 13.79
C ASP A 118 4.19 -17.35 13.10
N PHE A 119 3.18 -17.90 12.42
CA PHE A 119 2.12 -17.09 11.82
C PHE A 119 1.05 -16.73 12.84
N ILE A 120 0.67 -15.45 12.85
CA ILE A 120 -0.45 -14.92 13.63
C ILE A 120 -1.58 -14.64 12.65
N ILE A 121 -2.75 -15.25 12.88
CA ILE A 121 -3.97 -15.03 12.12
C ILE A 121 -5.07 -14.59 13.09
N PHE A 122 -5.74 -13.48 12.76
CA PHE A 122 -6.78 -12.91 13.63
C PHE A 122 -7.88 -12.21 12.83
N PRO A 123 -9.12 -12.16 13.36
CA PRO A 123 -10.23 -11.47 12.71
C PRO A 123 -10.01 -9.96 12.70
N ILE A 124 -10.43 -9.31 11.61
CA ILE A 124 -10.21 -7.88 11.38
C ILE A 124 -10.71 -6.98 12.53
N GLU A 125 -11.78 -7.38 13.22
CA GLU A 125 -12.33 -6.66 14.38
C GLU A 125 -11.34 -6.54 15.55
N LYS A 126 -10.42 -7.49 15.66
CA LYS A 126 -9.41 -7.53 16.73
C LYS A 126 -8.11 -6.80 16.37
N PHE A 127 -8.08 -6.08 15.26
CA PHE A 127 -6.90 -5.30 14.82
C PHE A 127 -6.20 -4.49 15.94
N PRO A 128 -6.91 -3.77 16.84
CA PRO A 128 -6.27 -3.00 17.90
C PRO A 128 -5.52 -3.82 18.95
N LYS A 129 -5.76 -5.14 19.02
CA LYS A 129 -5.10 -6.05 19.95
C LYS A 129 -3.73 -6.53 19.43
N TYR A 130 -3.57 -6.53 18.10
CA TYR A 130 -2.36 -7.04 17.45
C TYR A 130 -1.45 -5.94 16.93
N PHE A 131 -1.98 -4.79 16.53
CA PHE A 131 -1.17 -3.73 15.95
C PHE A 131 -1.36 -2.40 16.67
N ASP A 132 -0.25 -1.72 16.93
CA ASP A 132 -0.23 -0.29 17.18
C ASP A 132 -0.37 0.45 15.85
N VAL A 133 -1.10 1.57 15.84
CA VAL A 133 -1.29 2.40 14.64
C VAL A 133 -0.82 3.83 14.88
N SER A 134 -0.13 4.37 13.89
CA SER A 134 0.20 5.79 13.77
C SER A 134 -0.20 6.31 12.39
N ALA A 135 -0.48 7.60 12.27
CA ALA A 135 -0.79 8.25 11.01
C ALA A 135 0.09 9.49 10.79
N LYS A 136 0.47 9.72 9.54
CA LYS A 136 1.18 10.92 9.09
C LYS A 136 0.54 11.49 7.86
N TYR A 137 0.56 12.81 7.71
CA TYR A 137 0.32 13.48 6.43
C TYR A 137 1.66 13.81 5.79
N ARG A 138 1.99 13.17 4.66
CA ARG A 138 3.29 13.31 3.99
C ARG A 138 3.19 13.37 2.48
N VAL A 139 4.12 14.07 1.85
CA VAL A 139 4.32 13.99 0.39
C VAL A 139 4.93 12.63 0.04
N LYS A 140 4.24 11.86 -0.80
CA LYS A 140 4.73 10.57 -1.33
C LYS A 140 4.72 10.65 -2.86
N LYS A 141 5.87 10.34 -3.46
CA LYS A 141 5.96 10.13 -4.91
C LYS A 141 5.13 8.89 -5.26
N SER A 142 4.30 8.98 -6.29
CA SER A 142 3.54 7.84 -6.78
C SER A 142 4.47 6.69 -7.20
N GLY A 143 3.94 5.46 -7.20
CA GLY A 143 4.69 4.27 -7.57
C GLY A 143 5.21 4.29 -9.01
N SER A 144 6.04 3.30 -9.33
CA SER A 144 6.50 3.05 -10.69
C SER A 144 5.53 2.15 -11.45
N SER A 145 5.43 2.31 -12.76
CA SER A 145 4.74 1.37 -13.64
C SER A 145 5.74 0.56 -14.46
N ASN A 146 5.31 -0.56 -15.03
CA ASN A 146 6.09 -1.22 -16.08
C ASN A 146 6.25 -0.29 -17.29
N LEU A 147 7.30 -0.52 -18.07
CA LEU A 147 7.39 -0.02 -19.43
C LEU A 147 6.19 -0.53 -20.24
N ASN A 148 5.73 0.28 -21.20
CA ASN A 148 4.72 -0.14 -22.16
C ASN A 148 5.00 0.50 -23.53
N ASN A 149 4.27 0.08 -24.55
CA ASN A 149 4.51 0.51 -25.93
C ASN A 149 4.42 2.03 -26.11
N SER A 150 3.61 2.74 -25.32
CA SER A 150 3.48 4.20 -25.47
C SER A 150 4.66 4.99 -24.92
N ASN A 151 5.42 4.43 -23.97
CA ASN A 151 6.61 5.08 -23.41
C ASN A 151 7.94 4.43 -23.86
N LYS A 152 7.89 3.36 -24.63
CA LYS A 152 9.06 2.74 -25.26
C LYS A 152 9.90 3.73 -26.10
N PRO A 153 9.31 4.57 -26.99
CA PRO A 153 10.10 5.51 -27.80
C PRO A 153 10.85 6.55 -26.97
N ASP A 154 10.27 6.98 -25.85
CA ASP A 154 10.91 7.92 -24.93
C ASP A 154 12.13 7.29 -24.23
N LEU A 155 12.02 6.03 -23.81
CA LEU A 155 13.16 5.28 -23.28
C LEU A 155 14.25 5.06 -24.34
N GLU A 156 13.87 4.73 -25.58
CA GLU A 156 14.82 4.52 -26.68
C GLU A 156 15.68 5.76 -26.92
N ASN A 157 15.05 6.94 -26.96
CA ASN A 157 15.76 8.20 -27.11
C ASN A 157 16.73 8.45 -25.95
N ALA A 158 16.33 8.11 -24.71
CA ALA A 158 17.19 8.26 -23.54
C ALA A 158 18.39 7.29 -23.56
N LEU A 159 18.19 6.03 -23.95
CA LEU A 159 19.28 5.06 -24.08
C LEU A 159 20.27 5.45 -25.18
N LYS A 160 19.76 5.96 -26.31
CA LYS A 160 20.58 6.48 -27.41
C LYS A 160 21.40 7.69 -26.99
N SER A 161 20.82 8.64 -26.24
CA SER A 161 21.57 9.81 -25.75
C SER A 161 22.68 9.44 -24.76
N GLU A 162 22.50 8.34 -24.03
CA GLU A 162 23.53 7.80 -23.12
C GLU A 162 24.56 6.91 -23.85
N GLY A 163 24.42 6.72 -25.17
CA GLY A 163 25.33 5.89 -25.97
C GLY A 163 25.28 4.40 -25.63
N ILE A 164 24.18 3.92 -25.01
CA ILE A 164 24.04 2.52 -24.62
C ILE A 164 23.64 1.71 -25.85
N ASN A 165 24.40 0.66 -26.15
CA ASN A 165 24.00 -0.32 -27.16
C ASN A 165 23.05 -1.35 -26.53
N TYR A 166 21.87 -1.54 -27.12
CA TYR A 166 20.83 -2.43 -26.60
C TYR A 166 19.97 -2.99 -27.73
N HIS A 167 19.25 -4.07 -27.43
CA HIS A 167 18.06 -4.46 -28.19
C HIS A 167 16.91 -4.79 -27.25
N PHE A 168 15.70 -4.72 -27.77
CA PHE A 168 14.51 -5.15 -27.03
C PHE A 168 14.23 -6.63 -27.26
N ASP A 169 13.90 -7.33 -26.18
CA ASP A 169 13.19 -8.60 -26.22
C ASP A 169 11.80 -8.36 -25.62
N GLY A 170 10.83 -8.11 -26.51
CA GLY A 170 9.53 -7.54 -26.14
C GLY A 170 9.66 -6.12 -25.56
N LEU A 171 9.44 -5.99 -24.25
CA LEU A 171 9.61 -4.75 -23.48
C LEU A 171 10.83 -4.79 -22.55
N ASP A 172 11.50 -5.93 -22.46
CA ASP A 172 12.73 -6.06 -21.69
C ASP A 172 13.93 -5.63 -22.54
N ILE A 173 14.99 -5.19 -21.86
CA ILE A 173 16.21 -4.70 -22.49
C ILE A 173 17.32 -5.74 -22.36
N VAL A 174 17.99 -6.04 -23.46
CA VAL A 174 19.21 -6.85 -23.49
C VAL A 174 20.37 -5.96 -23.90
N THR A 175 21.40 -5.93 -23.06
CA THR A 175 22.60 -5.12 -23.28
C THR A 175 23.77 -5.72 -22.49
N ALA A 176 24.99 -5.57 -23.02
CA ALA A 176 26.21 -5.88 -22.29
C ALA A 176 26.52 -4.84 -21.19
N THR A 177 25.89 -3.67 -21.24
CA THR A 177 26.06 -2.62 -20.23
C THR A 177 25.40 -3.03 -18.92
N GLU A 178 26.12 -2.93 -17.80
CA GLU A 178 25.52 -3.17 -16.49
C GLU A 178 24.58 -2.02 -16.10
N LEU A 179 23.30 -2.35 -15.93
CA LEU A 179 22.23 -1.38 -15.68
C LEU A 179 21.45 -1.68 -14.38
N ASP A 180 21.75 -2.73 -13.63
CA ASP A 180 20.95 -3.07 -12.45
C ASP A 180 20.95 -1.93 -11.42
N GLY A 181 19.76 -1.51 -11.00
CA GLY A 181 19.56 -0.39 -10.09
C GLY A 181 19.81 0.99 -10.70
N LYS A 182 20.29 1.11 -11.94
CA LYS A 182 20.53 2.40 -12.60
C LYS A 182 19.24 3.09 -12.96
N LYS A 183 19.28 4.43 -12.90
CA LYS A 183 18.23 5.31 -13.36
C LYS A 183 18.70 6.08 -14.57
N ILE A 184 17.92 6.03 -15.64
CA ILE A 184 18.15 6.82 -16.84
C ILE A 184 17.01 7.83 -16.94
N ASN A 185 17.37 9.11 -17.11
CA ASN A 185 16.40 10.19 -17.19
C ASN A 185 16.15 10.52 -18.67
N SER A 186 14.89 10.56 -19.06
CA SER A 186 14.46 11.15 -20.33
C SER A 186 13.89 12.54 -20.09
N LYS A 187 13.45 13.21 -21.15
CA LYS A 187 12.71 14.48 -21.04
C LYS A 187 11.38 14.31 -20.30
N SER A 188 10.74 13.14 -20.42
CA SER A 188 9.39 12.91 -19.91
C SER A 188 9.36 12.13 -18.60
N TYR A 189 10.26 11.16 -18.41
CA TYR A 189 10.23 10.23 -17.28
C TYR A 189 11.62 9.79 -16.85
N ASN A 190 11.70 9.22 -15.64
CA ASN A 190 12.89 8.51 -15.20
C ASN A 190 12.61 7.00 -15.25
N TYR A 191 13.56 6.22 -15.75
CA TYR A 191 13.45 4.77 -15.91
C TYR A 191 14.44 4.07 -14.99
N LEU A 192 13.96 3.14 -14.18
CA LEU A 192 14.76 2.27 -13.31
C LEU A 192 14.89 0.90 -13.95
N PHE A 193 16.12 0.42 -14.06
CA PHE A 193 16.44 -0.90 -14.61
C PHE A 193 16.66 -1.91 -13.49
N ARG A 194 16.10 -3.11 -13.66
CA ARG A 194 16.28 -4.23 -12.75
C ARG A 194 16.67 -5.47 -13.52
N LYS A 195 17.78 -6.08 -13.14
CA LYS A 195 18.27 -7.30 -13.79
C LYS A 195 17.35 -8.47 -13.45
N ASP A 196 16.95 -9.19 -14.49
CA ASP A 196 16.21 -10.44 -14.41
C ASP A 196 16.90 -11.43 -15.35
N LYS A 197 17.72 -12.30 -14.75
CA LYS A 197 18.61 -13.22 -15.48
C LYS A 197 19.53 -12.46 -16.44
N ASN A 198 19.36 -12.65 -17.75
CA ASN A 198 20.18 -12.05 -18.80
C ASN A 198 19.53 -10.80 -19.43
N LYS A 199 18.45 -10.29 -18.83
CA LYS A 199 17.67 -9.17 -19.34
C LYS A 199 17.46 -8.13 -18.26
N TYR A 200 17.00 -6.95 -18.64
CA TYR A 200 16.57 -5.90 -17.71
C TYR A 200 15.09 -5.61 -17.89
N LYS A 201 14.35 -5.72 -16.79
CA LYS A 201 13.01 -5.18 -16.66
C LYS A 201 13.09 -3.69 -16.38
N VAL A 202 12.29 -2.91 -17.09
CA VAL A 202 12.30 -1.45 -16.96
C VAL A 202 11.04 -0.96 -16.26
N LYS A 203 11.24 -0.16 -15.21
CA LYS A 203 10.18 0.50 -14.45
C LYS A 203 10.21 2.00 -14.73
N LYS A 204 9.10 2.54 -15.22
CA LYS A 204 8.89 3.98 -15.37
C LYS A 204 8.51 4.59 -14.02
N LEU A 205 9.30 5.52 -13.51
CA LEU A 205 9.05 6.22 -12.26
C LEU A 205 8.03 7.35 -12.50
N SER A 206 6.97 7.42 -11.69
CA SER A 206 5.97 8.50 -11.80
C SER A 206 6.58 9.86 -11.45
N ASN A 207 6.11 10.96 -12.06
CA ASN A 207 6.51 12.31 -11.66
C ASN A 207 5.59 12.92 -10.59
N THR A 208 4.43 12.30 -10.36
CA THR A 208 3.42 12.80 -9.44
C THR A 208 3.89 12.68 -7.99
N LYS A 209 3.80 13.78 -7.25
CA LYS A 209 4.07 13.86 -5.82
C LYS A 209 2.82 14.42 -5.13
N ASN A 210 2.02 13.53 -4.56
CA ASN A 210 0.82 13.93 -3.82
C ASN A 210 1.06 13.74 -2.33
N ALA A 211 0.47 14.61 -1.53
CA ALA A 211 0.41 14.40 -0.10
C ALA A 211 -0.74 13.46 0.26
N ASN A 212 -0.49 12.53 1.18
CA ASN A 212 -1.49 11.58 1.65
C ASN A 212 -1.42 11.44 3.16
N VAL A 213 -2.58 11.15 3.74
CA VAL A 213 -2.67 10.52 5.05
C VAL A 213 -2.29 9.06 4.84
N ILE A 214 -1.29 8.60 5.58
CA ILE A 214 -0.79 7.23 5.52
C ILE A 214 -0.67 6.63 6.91
N PHE A 215 -1.13 5.40 7.03
CA PHE A 215 -1.12 4.67 8.30
C PHE A 215 0.07 3.73 8.34
N SER A 216 0.78 3.75 9.46
CA SER A 216 1.88 2.82 9.76
C SER A 216 1.49 1.99 10.96
N ILE A 217 1.79 0.70 10.88
CA ILE A 217 1.44 -0.29 11.90
C ILE A 217 2.68 -0.99 12.42
N ARG A 218 2.64 -1.31 13.71
CA ARG A 218 3.69 -2.08 14.40
C ARG A 218 3.04 -3.18 15.23
N LEU A 219 3.47 -4.42 15.05
CA LEU A 219 3.00 -5.56 15.84
C LEU A 219 3.22 -5.27 17.32
N LEU A 220 2.21 -5.56 18.14
CA LEU A 220 2.25 -5.47 19.58
C LEU A 220 2.73 -6.80 20.18
N VAL A 221 3.14 -6.76 21.44
CA VAL A 221 3.10 -7.97 22.25
C VAL A 221 1.64 -8.37 22.37
N TYR A 222 1.31 -9.59 21.98
CA TYR A 222 -0.05 -10.11 21.91
C TYR A 222 -0.26 -11.21 22.94
N ASP A 223 -1.51 -11.46 23.29
CA ASP A 223 -1.89 -12.54 24.19
C ASP A 223 -1.95 -13.87 23.42
N ALA A 224 -1.11 -14.82 23.83
CA ALA A 224 -1.03 -16.14 23.19
C ALA A 224 -2.30 -16.97 23.35
N GLU A 225 -3.03 -16.83 24.46
CA GLU A 225 -4.31 -17.53 24.64
C GLU A 225 -5.38 -16.93 23.73
N GLU A 226 -5.42 -15.60 23.61
CA GLU A 226 -6.31 -14.96 22.63
C GLU A 226 -6.00 -15.40 21.20
N GLN A 227 -4.72 -15.50 20.83
CA GLN A 227 -4.31 -15.96 19.51
C GLN A 227 -4.76 -17.41 19.23
N LYS A 228 -4.76 -18.30 20.23
CA LYS A 228 -5.31 -19.65 20.08
C LYS A 228 -6.80 -19.63 19.75
N TYR A 229 -7.57 -18.78 20.44
CA TYR A 229 -9.00 -18.63 20.14
C TYR A 229 -9.25 -18.07 18.73
N ASP A 230 -8.43 -17.12 18.29
CA ASP A 230 -8.56 -16.54 16.95
C ASP A 230 -8.24 -17.53 15.84
N ILE A 231 -7.26 -18.41 16.06
CA ILE A 231 -6.98 -19.53 15.15
C ILE A 231 -8.17 -20.49 15.11
N LEU A 232 -8.76 -20.85 16.25
CA LEU A 232 -9.95 -21.72 16.29
C LEU A 232 -11.14 -21.11 15.55
N GLU A 233 -11.35 -19.80 15.66
CA GLU A 233 -12.38 -19.08 14.89
C GLU A 233 -12.11 -19.14 13.39
N PHE A 234 -10.87 -18.84 12.98
CA PHE A 234 -10.44 -18.94 11.59
C PHE A 234 -10.65 -20.36 11.04
N GLU A 235 -10.21 -21.38 11.77
CA GLU A 235 -10.37 -22.79 11.41
C GLU A 235 -11.84 -23.18 11.24
N LYS A 236 -12.71 -22.74 12.16
CA LYS A 236 -14.15 -23.03 12.09
C LYS A 236 -14.76 -22.47 10.81
N ILE A 237 -14.36 -21.26 10.42
CA ILE A 237 -14.86 -20.61 9.20
C ILE A 237 -14.35 -21.31 7.94
N ILE A 238 -13.07 -21.70 7.88
CA ILE A 238 -12.52 -22.36 6.68
C ILE A 238 -13.00 -23.82 6.53
N LYS A 239 -13.25 -24.51 7.65
CA LYS A 239 -13.81 -25.89 7.67
C LYS A 239 -15.30 -25.91 7.34
N GLY A 240 -16.00 -24.79 7.51
CA GLY A 240 -17.40 -24.66 7.12
C GLY A 240 -18.33 -25.60 7.88
N ASN A 241 -18.11 -25.78 9.19
CA ASN A 241 -18.95 -26.67 9.99
C ASN A 241 -20.42 -26.25 9.86
N LYS A 242 -21.21 -27.09 9.20
CA LYS A 242 -22.67 -27.12 9.34
C LYS A 242 -22.93 -27.30 10.84
N SER A 243 -23.61 -26.31 11.43
CA SER A 243 -24.35 -26.50 12.68
C SER A 243 -25.30 -27.68 12.55
#